data_AF-A0A962ZA40-F1
#
_entry.id   AF-A0A962ZA40-F1
#
_cell.length_a   1.000
_cell.length_b   1.000
_cell.length_c   1.000
_cell.angle_alpha   90.00
_cell.angle_beta   90.00
_cell.angle_gamma   90.00
#
_symmetry.space_group_name_H-M   'P 1'
#
loop_
_entity.id
_entity.type
_entity.pdbx_description
1 polymer ?
#
loop_
_entity_poly.entity_id
_entity_poly.type
_entity_poly.pdbx_seq_one_letter_code
_entity_poly.pdbx_strand_id
1 'polypeptide(L)'
;MTYCIGLDLADGLVMLADTRTNAGVDNVSTFSKMHVFENAGERVIVALSAGNLAISQSVMNILSEGIEPDDETLYSVPSMFKAAELVGSAIRKVFARDGEALAAQKVSFDVSIMLGGQIAGRRMRLFQVYAAGNFVETTTDTPFLQIGEHKY
;
A
#
# COMPACT_ATOMS: atom_id res chain seq x y z
N MET A 1 15.06 4.38 6.96
CA MET A 1 14.94 2.92 7.05
C MET A 1 13.48 2.64 7.25
N THR A 2 12.85 1.98 6.31
CA THR A 2 11.42 1.63 6.36
C THR A 2 11.32 0.12 6.36
N TYR A 3 10.54 -0.47 7.25
CA TYR A 3 10.29 -1.91 7.28
C TYR A 3 8.86 -2.19 7.72
N CYS A 4 8.15 -2.96 6.90
CA CYS A 4 6.79 -3.42 7.19
C CYS A 4 6.69 -4.92 6.88
N ILE A 5 5.90 -5.64 7.67
CA ILE A 5 5.63 -7.07 7.52
C ILE A 5 4.14 -7.35 7.70
N GLY A 6 3.61 -8.25 6.89
CA GLY A 6 2.25 -8.78 7.01
C GLY A 6 2.28 -10.29 7.04
N LEU A 7 1.47 -10.89 7.92
CA LEU A 7 1.27 -12.34 8.04
C LEU A 7 -0.20 -12.67 7.78
N ASP A 8 -0.43 -13.65 6.91
CA ASP A 8 -1.72 -14.24 6.53
C ASP A 8 -1.84 -15.62 7.16
N LEU A 9 -2.53 -15.69 8.29
CA LEU A 9 -2.65 -16.87 9.15
C LEU A 9 -4.07 -17.45 9.06
N ALA A 10 -4.22 -18.71 9.48
CA ALA A 10 -5.53 -19.36 9.50
C ALA A 10 -6.58 -18.59 10.32
N ASP A 11 -6.16 -17.99 11.43
CA ASP A 11 -7.05 -17.24 12.34
C ASP A 11 -7.14 -15.74 12.02
N GLY A 12 -6.34 -15.25 11.07
CA GLY A 12 -6.46 -13.89 10.56
C GLY A 12 -5.15 -13.22 10.16
N LEU A 13 -5.16 -11.89 10.13
CA LEU A 13 -4.05 -11.07 9.65
C LEU A 13 -3.30 -10.39 10.79
N VAL A 14 -1.97 -10.36 10.69
CA VAL A 14 -1.10 -9.53 11.54
C VAL A 14 -0.29 -8.61 10.64
N MET A 15 -0.35 -7.31 10.88
CA MET A 15 0.34 -6.30 10.07
C MET A 15 1.11 -5.34 10.96
N LEU A 16 2.39 -5.13 10.66
CA LEU A 16 3.30 -4.31 11.47
C LEU A 16 4.09 -3.37 10.55
N ALA A 17 4.27 -2.14 11.00
CA ALA A 17 5.08 -1.14 10.30
C ALA A 17 5.91 -0.33 11.30
N ASP A 18 7.15 -0.06 10.95
CA ASP A 18 7.95 0.94 11.65
C ASP A 18 7.51 2.37 11.25
N THR A 19 8.05 3.39 11.93
CA THR A 19 7.64 4.79 11.71
C THR A 19 8.78 5.71 11.27
N ARG A 20 10.02 5.23 11.20
CA ARG A 20 11.18 6.05 10.80
C ARG A 20 11.12 6.29 9.30
N THR A 21 11.12 7.54 8.86
CA THR A 21 11.07 7.87 7.42
C THR A 21 12.15 8.88 7.08
N ASN A 22 12.83 8.66 5.97
CA ASN A 22 13.74 9.65 5.40
C ASN A 22 12.92 10.56 4.47
N ALA A 23 12.78 11.83 4.85
CA ALA A 23 12.04 12.84 4.10
C ALA A 23 12.98 13.80 3.31
N GLY A 24 14.28 13.50 3.25
CA GLY A 24 15.29 14.34 2.61
C GLY A 24 16.65 14.24 3.33
N VAL A 25 17.68 14.85 2.73
CA VAL A 25 19.00 14.96 3.37
C VAL A 25 18.83 15.63 4.74
N ASP A 26 19.28 14.96 5.79
CA ASP A 26 19.19 15.37 7.20
C ASP A 26 17.77 15.56 7.78
N ASN A 27 16.74 15.01 7.13
CA ASN A 27 15.37 15.03 7.66
C ASN A 27 14.85 13.61 7.92
N VAL A 28 15.20 13.06 9.08
CA VAL A 28 14.61 11.84 9.61
C VAL A 28 13.45 12.23 10.52
N SER A 29 12.24 11.89 10.09
CA SER A 29 11.00 12.23 10.79
C SER A 29 10.16 10.96 11.05
N THR A 30 9.17 11.09 11.93
CA THR A 30 8.23 10.01 12.25
C THR A 30 6.97 10.19 11.40
N PHE A 31 6.70 9.25 10.49
CA PHE A 31 5.46 9.22 9.72
C PHE A 31 4.80 7.85 9.89
N SER A 32 3.48 7.83 10.11
CA SER A 32 2.74 6.58 10.08
C SER A 32 2.84 5.98 8.68
N LYS A 33 3.20 4.70 8.63
CA LYS A 33 3.20 3.93 7.38
C LYS A 33 2.01 3.00 7.28
N MET A 34 1.17 2.95 8.31
CA MET A 34 -0.04 2.15 8.38
C MET A 34 -1.26 3.06 8.26
N HIS A 35 -2.15 2.72 7.33
CA HIS A 35 -3.39 3.42 7.06
C HIS A 35 -4.54 2.42 7.14
N VAL A 36 -5.58 2.75 7.90
CA VAL A 36 -6.74 1.88 8.13
C VAL A 36 -7.96 2.50 7.47
N PHE A 37 -8.64 1.71 6.64
CA PHE A 37 -9.88 2.02 5.94
C PHE A 37 -10.95 1.09 6.49
N GLU A 38 -11.79 1.61 7.38
CA GLU A 38 -12.76 0.82 8.14
C GLU A 38 -14.19 1.30 7.90
N ASN A 39 -15.09 0.32 7.74
CA ASN A 39 -16.52 0.48 7.92
C ASN A 39 -16.99 -0.63 8.86
N ALA A 40 -17.29 -0.28 10.11
CA ALA A 40 -17.51 -1.23 11.19
C ALA A 40 -18.60 -2.25 10.84
N GLY A 41 -18.28 -3.55 10.97
CA GLY A 41 -19.18 -4.65 10.63
C GLY A 41 -19.24 -5.00 9.14
N GLU A 42 -18.59 -4.24 8.26
CA GLU A 42 -18.61 -4.47 6.81
C GLU A 42 -17.20 -4.67 6.22
N ARG A 43 -16.21 -3.84 6.53
CA ARG A 43 -14.84 -4.02 6.06
C ARG A 43 -13.79 -3.46 7.00
N VAL A 44 -12.61 -4.05 6.96
CA VAL A 44 -11.37 -3.49 7.49
C VAL A 44 -10.28 -3.75 6.46
N ILE A 45 -9.72 -2.68 5.91
CA ILE A 45 -8.61 -2.73 4.95
C ILE A 45 -7.46 -1.91 5.52
N VAL A 46 -6.25 -2.47 5.51
CA VAL A 46 -5.04 -1.87 6.02
C VAL A 46 -4.02 -1.79 4.88
N ALA A 47 -3.46 -0.60 4.68
CA ALA A 47 -2.39 -0.36 3.72
C ALA A 47 -1.11 0.05 4.46
N LEU A 48 -0.01 -0.67 4.20
CA LEU A 48 1.33 -0.33 4.66
C LEU A 48 2.14 0.24 3.51
N SER A 49 2.93 1.28 3.76
CA SER A 49 3.74 1.94 2.72
C SER A 49 5.24 1.80 2.93
N ALA A 50 5.97 1.68 1.82
CA ALA A 50 7.43 1.78 1.75
C ALA A 50 7.88 2.51 0.47
N GLY A 51 9.10 3.03 0.47
CA GLY A 51 9.68 3.80 -0.63
C GLY A 51 9.59 5.31 -0.40
N ASN A 52 9.39 6.06 -1.48
CA ASN A 52 9.34 7.52 -1.46
C ASN A 52 8.07 8.03 -0.75
N LEU A 53 8.26 8.86 0.28
CA LEU A 53 7.15 9.38 1.11
C LEU A 53 6.12 10.17 0.28
N ALA A 54 6.56 11.06 -0.61
CA ALA A 54 5.64 11.89 -1.41
C ALA A 54 4.78 11.06 -2.37
N ILE A 55 5.37 10.01 -2.96
CA ILE A 55 4.65 9.06 -3.81
C ILE A 55 3.63 8.29 -2.96
N SER A 56 4.05 7.71 -1.84
CA SER A 56 3.16 6.94 -0.97
C SER A 56 1.99 7.75 -0.43
N GLN A 57 2.22 9.00 -0.01
CA GLN A 57 1.16 9.91 0.45
C GLN A 57 0.19 10.25 -0.68
N SER A 58 0.69 10.52 -1.89
CA SER A 58 -0.18 10.76 -3.06
C SER A 58 -1.05 9.55 -3.37
N VAL A 59 -0.49 8.33 -3.28
CA VAL A 59 -1.25 7.09 -3.43
C VAL A 59 -2.33 6.96 -2.36
N MET A 60 -2.01 7.19 -1.07
CA MET A 60 -2.99 7.08 0.02
C MET A 60 -4.14 8.09 -0.11
N ASN A 61 -3.85 9.33 -0.56
CA ASN A 61 -4.89 10.32 -0.80
C ASN A 61 -5.83 9.88 -1.92
N ILE A 62 -5.29 9.37 -3.03
CA ILE A 62 -6.09 8.85 -4.14
C ILE A 62 -6.97 7.66 -3.69
N LEU A 63 -6.45 6.78 -2.84
CA LEU A 63 -7.21 5.64 -2.30
C LEU A 63 -8.37 6.04 -1.38
N SER A 64 -8.27 7.23 -0.78
CA SER A 64 -9.26 7.80 0.13
C SER A 64 -10.29 8.66 -0.60
N GLU A 65 -9.84 9.46 -1.57
CA GLU A 65 -10.65 10.44 -2.30
C GLU A 65 -11.28 9.87 -3.58
N GLY A 66 -10.67 8.84 -4.16
CA GLY A 66 -11.15 8.17 -5.36
C GLY A 66 -10.39 8.55 -6.63
N ILE A 67 -10.68 7.79 -7.69
CA ILE A 67 -10.18 8.04 -9.05
C ILE A 67 -11.39 8.23 -9.97
N GLU A 68 -11.55 9.45 -10.49
CA GLU A 68 -12.44 9.76 -11.61
C GLU A 68 -12.29 8.73 -12.76
N PRO A 69 -13.40 8.27 -13.38
CA PRO A 69 -14.77 8.77 -13.24
C PRO A 69 -15.64 8.01 -12.22
N ASP A 70 -15.18 6.87 -11.74
CA ASP A 70 -16.01 5.96 -10.92
C ASP A 70 -15.92 6.30 -9.42
N ASP A 71 -14.99 7.17 -9.02
CA ASP A 71 -14.68 7.56 -7.64
C ASP A 71 -14.57 6.35 -6.70
N GLU A 72 -14.05 5.23 -7.22
CA GLU A 72 -13.85 4.01 -6.45
C GLU A 72 -12.75 4.27 -5.39
N THR A 73 -13.07 3.95 -4.12
CA THR A 73 -12.18 4.10 -2.97
C THR A 73 -12.03 2.77 -2.25
N LEU A 74 -11.08 2.68 -1.31
CA LEU A 74 -11.01 1.50 -0.43
C LEU A 74 -12.28 1.32 0.45
N TYR A 75 -13.11 2.35 0.59
CA TYR A 75 -14.40 2.27 1.27
C TYR A 75 -15.53 1.68 0.41
N SER A 76 -15.37 1.61 -0.93
CA SER A 76 -16.42 1.16 -1.85
C SER A 76 -16.07 -0.08 -2.67
N VAL A 77 -14.78 -0.42 -2.84
CA VAL A 77 -14.33 -1.60 -3.61
C VAL A 77 -15.09 -2.88 -3.24
N PRO A 78 -15.51 -3.72 -4.21
CA PRO A 78 -16.34 -4.89 -3.94
C PRO A 78 -15.55 -6.12 -3.49
N SER A 79 -14.21 -6.11 -3.57
CA SER A 79 -13.36 -7.24 -3.14
C SER A 79 -11.93 -6.77 -2.87
N MET A 80 -11.16 -7.53 -2.08
CA MET A 80 -9.74 -7.22 -1.87
C MET A 80 -8.89 -7.33 -3.15
N PHE A 81 -9.31 -8.10 -4.16
CA PHE A 81 -8.64 -8.10 -5.46
C PHE A 81 -8.86 -6.78 -6.19
N LYS A 82 -10.11 -6.26 -6.18
CA LYS A 82 -10.42 -4.92 -6.69
C LYS A 82 -9.69 -3.83 -5.91
N ALA A 83 -9.54 -4.00 -4.59
CA ALA A 83 -8.72 -3.13 -3.77
C ALA A 83 -7.25 -3.10 -4.24
N ALA A 84 -6.64 -4.26 -4.52
CA ALA A 84 -5.28 -4.33 -5.06
C ALA A 84 -5.16 -3.72 -6.48
N GLU A 85 -6.15 -3.93 -7.35
CA GLU A 85 -6.23 -3.26 -8.66
C GLU A 85 -6.30 -1.73 -8.51
N LEU A 86 -7.12 -1.23 -7.57
CA LEU A 86 -7.26 0.19 -7.29
C LEU A 86 -5.93 0.80 -6.80
N VAL A 87 -5.21 0.12 -5.90
CA VAL A 87 -3.85 0.54 -5.48
C VAL A 87 -2.89 0.59 -6.68
N GLY A 88 -2.90 -0.44 -7.54
CA GLY A 88 -2.08 -0.43 -8.74
C GLY A 88 -2.40 0.73 -9.69
N SER A 89 -3.68 1.06 -9.85
CA SER A 89 -4.14 2.19 -10.66
C SER A 89 -3.77 3.54 -10.04
N ALA A 90 -3.86 3.68 -8.72
CA ALA A 90 -3.40 4.87 -8.00
C ALA A 90 -1.90 5.09 -8.18
N ILE A 91 -1.07 4.05 -8.05
CA ILE A 91 0.37 4.11 -8.30
C ILE A 91 0.67 4.59 -9.73
N ARG A 92 0.00 4.00 -10.74
CA ARG A 92 0.18 4.40 -12.14
C ARG A 92 -0.26 5.84 -12.40
N LYS A 93 -1.32 6.31 -11.74
CA LYS A 93 -1.78 7.71 -11.84
C LYS A 93 -0.73 8.68 -11.28
N VAL A 94 -0.12 8.35 -10.15
CA VAL A 94 0.99 9.14 -9.58
C VAL A 94 2.23 9.09 -10.48
N PHE A 95 2.55 7.91 -11.04
CA PHE A 95 3.64 7.77 -12.01
C PHE A 95 3.45 8.63 -13.25
N ALA A 96 2.25 8.66 -13.81
CA ALA A 96 1.94 9.49 -14.97
C ALA A 96 2.09 11.00 -14.69
N ARG A 97 1.84 11.43 -13.44
CA ARG A 97 1.97 12.82 -13.00
C ARG A 97 3.42 13.22 -12.73
N ASP A 98 4.16 12.40 -11.98
CA ASP A 98 5.44 12.79 -11.39
C ASP A 98 6.65 12.07 -11.99
N GLY A 99 6.45 10.95 -12.67
CA GLY A 99 7.51 10.01 -13.07
C GLY A 99 8.59 10.65 -13.94
N GLU A 100 8.20 11.41 -14.96
CA GLU A 100 9.14 12.09 -15.85
C GLU A 100 9.94 13.19 -15.11
N ALA A 101 9.27 13.99 -14.27
CA ALA A 101 9.89 15.04 -13.48
C ALA A 101 10.90 14.48 -12.46
N LEU A 102 10.54 13.39 -11.79
CA LEU A 102 11.43 12.68 -10.87
C LEU A 102 12.65 12.12 -11.61
N ALA A 103 12.45 11.48 -12.76
CA ALA A 103 13.54 10.95 -13.59
C ALA A 103 14.50 12.04 -14.07
N ALA A 104 13.99 13.21 -14.49
CA ALA A 104 14.80 14.36 -14.88
C ALA A 104 15.70 14.88 -13.74
N GLN A 105 15.24 14.77 -12.49
CA GLN A 105 16.00 15.09 -11.28
C GLN A 105 16.85 13.92 -10.76
N LYS A 106 16.94 12.81 -11.51
CA LYS A 106 17.62 11.56 -11.11
C LYS A 106 17.09 10.95 -9.80
N VAL A 107 15.81 11.16 -9.51
CA VAL A 107 15.11 10.55 -8.39
C VAL A 107 14.36 9.33 -8.91
N SER A 108 14.57 8.16 -8.28
CA SER A 108 13.84 6.94 -8.63
C SER A 108 12.38 7.04 -8.18
N PHE A 109 11.46 6.63 -9.07
CA PHE A 109 10.08 6.37 -8.69
C PHE A 109 10.00 5.04 -7.93
N ASP A 110 10.11 5.10 -6.61
CA ASP A 110 10.11 3.93 -5.73
C ASP A 110 8.92 3.97 -4.77
N VAL A 111 8.07 2.95 -4.82
CA VAL A 111 6.95 2.75 -3.91
C VAL A 111 6.58 1.26 -3.87
N SER A 112 6.29 0.77 -2.67
CA SER A 112 5.64 -0.53 -2.49
C SER A 112 4.55 -0.39 -1.43
N ILE A 113 3.38 -0.94 -1.73
CA ILE A 113 2.22 -0.93 -0.83
C ILE A 113 1.87 -2.37 -0.48
N MET A 114 1.80 -2.69 0.80
CA MET A 114 1.23 -3.94 1.27
C MET A 114 -0.21 -3.71 1.69
N LEU A 115 -1.13 -4.49 1.14
CA LEU A 115 -2.57 -4.32 1.36
C LEU A 115 -3.15 -5.59 1.97
N GLY A 116 -3.64 -5.51 3.20
CA GLY A 116 -4.28 -6.62 3.90
C GLY A 116 -5.67 -6.23 4.39
N GLY A 117 -6.58 -7.20 4.50
CA GLY A 117 -7.88 -6.90 5.08
C GLY A 117 -8.95 -7.94 4.78
N GLN A 118 -10.18 -7.57 5.14
CA GLN A 118 -11.38 -8.35 4.92
C GLN A 118 -12.54 -7.45 4.53
N ILE A 119 -13.39 -7.96 3.64
CA ILE A 119 -14.71 -7.43 3.32
C ILE A 119 -15.75 -8.49 3.71
N ALA A 120 -16.89 -8.09 4.25
CA ALA A 120 -17.93 -8.96 4.78
C ALA A 120 -18.31 -10.07 3.78
N GLY A 121 -18.46 -11.28 4.32
CA GLY A 121 -18.77 -12.48 3.54
C GLY A 121 -17.61 -13.03 2.70
N ARG A 122 -16.40 -12.47 2.81
CA ARG A 122 -15.20 -12.95 2.10
C ARG A 122 -14.06 -13.29 3.06
N ARG A 123 -13.10 -14.10 2.60
CA ARG A 123 -11.89 -14.43 3.36
C ARG A 123 -10.95 -13.22 3.50
N MET A 124 -10.14 -13.24 4.54
CA MET A 124 -8.98 -12.35 4.65
C MET A 124 -7.98 -12.62 3.52
N ARG A 125 -7.33 -11.55 3.05
CA ARG A 125 -6.35 -11.60 1.95
C ARG A 125 -5.25 -10.58 2.19
N LEU A 126 -4.03 -10.91 1.77
CA LEU A 126 -2.86 -10.05 1.87
C LEU A 126 -2.14 -9.96 0.52
N PHE A 127 -1.80 -8.75 0.09
CA PHE A 127 -1.17 -8.45 -1.19
C PHE A 127 0.06 -7.57 -1.01
N GLN A 128 1.00 -7.69 -1.95
CA GLN A 128 2.06 -6.71 -2.16
C GLN A 128 1.92 -6.12 -3.57
N VAL A 129 1.78 -4.81 -3.63
CA VAL A 129 1.70 -4.02 -4.87
C VAL A 129 3.05 -3.35 -5.11
N TYR A 130 3.59 -3.56 -6.31
CA TYR A 130 4.89 -3.05 -6.75
C TYR A 130 4.77 -1.67 -7.40
N ALA A 131 5.90 -0.98 -7.59
CA ALA A 131 5.95 0.34 -8.23
C ALA A 131 5.38 0.37 -9.66
N ALA A 132 5.36 -0.76 -10.38
CA ALA A 132 4.71 -0.88 -11.69
C ALA A 132 3.17 -1.02 -11.61
N GLY A 133 2.62 -1.12 -10.39
CA GLY A 133 1.19 -1.27 -10.12
C GLY A 133 0.64 -2.68 -10.39
N ASN A 134 1.49 -3.67 -10.66
CA ASN A 134 1.14 -5.08 -10.56
C ASN A 134 1.30 -5.57 -9.11
N PHE A 135 0.72 -6.73 -8.79
CA PHE A 135 0.73 -7.24 -7.42
C PHE A 135 0.77 -8.77 -7.37
N VAL A 136 1.16 -9.28 -6.22
CA VAL A 136 1.05 -10.70 -5.81
C VAL A 136 0.21 -10.81 -4.56
N GLU A 137 -0.35 -11.99 -4.32
CA GLU A 137 -1.09 -12.35 -3.13
C GLU A 137 -0.33 -13.43 -2.34
N THR A 138 -0.47 -13.43 -1.01
CA THR A 138 -0.04 -14.55 -0.18
C THR A 138 -0.75 -15.85 -0.57
N THR A 139 -0.09 -16.95 -0.23
CA THR A 139 -0.67 -18.29 -0.29
C THR A 139 -0.40 -19.01 1.02
N THR A 140 -0.93 -20.22 1.18
CA THR A 140 -0.59 -21.07 2.33
C THR A 140 0.90 -21.39 2.39
N ASP A 141 1.57 -21.50 1.25
CA ASP A 141 3.01 -21.80 1.17
C ASP A 141 3.88 -20.54 1.35
N THR A 142 3.32 -19.36 1.06
CA THR A 142 3.96 -18.05 1.28
C THR A 142 3.01 -17.17 2.10
N PRO A 143 2.91 -17.41 3.43
CA PRO A 143 1.91 -16.78 4.30
C PRO A 143 2.37 -15.42 4.84
N PHE A 144 3.45 -14.84 4.34
CA PHE A 144 3.91 -13.53 4.76
C PHE A 144 4.58 -12.76 3.62
N LEU A 145 4.53 -11.44 3.73
CA LEU A 145 5.19 -10.51 2.80
C LEU A 145 5.94 -9.44 3.61
N GLN A 146 6.97 -8.88 3.01
CA GLN A 146 7.78 -7.80 3.59
C GLN A 146 7.97 -6.69 2.56
N ILE A 147 7.94 -5.43 2.99
CA ILE A 147 8.25 -4.26 2.16
C ILE A 147 9.24 -3.33 2.88
N GLY A 148 10.04 -2.59 2.11
CA GLY A 148 11.13 -1.76 2.64
C GLY A 148 12.44 -2.54 2.76
N GLU A 149 13.22 -2.26 3.81
CA GLU A 149 14.53 -2.84 4.08
C GLU A 149 14.39 -4.27 4.62
N HIS A 150 14.64 -5.25 3.76
CA HIS A 150 14.57 -6.70 4.05
C HIS A 150 15.97 -7.36 4.09
N LYS A 151 17.04 -6.56 4.03
CA LYS A 151 18.42 -7.05 4.09
C LYS A 151 18.87 -7.24 5.54
N TYR A 152 18.38 -8.27 6.22
CA TYR A 152 18.97 -8.80 7.45
C TYR A 152 18.75 -10.31 7.55
#